data_AF-A0A8T3RS56-F1
#
_entry.id   AF-A0A8T3RS56-F1
#
_cell.length_a   1.000
_cell.length_b   1.000
_cell.length_c   1.000
_cell.angle_alpha   90.00
_cell.angle_beta   90.00
_cell.angle_gamma   90.00
#
_symmetry.space_group_name_H-M   'P 1'
#
loop_
_entity.id
_entity.type
_entity.pdbx_description
1 polymer ?
#
loop_
_entity_poly.entity_id
_entity_poly.type
_entity_poly.pdbx_seq_one_letter_code
_entity_poly.pdbx_strand_id
1 'polypeptide(L)'
;METKTVRRIGVFLATLSAWGLTSLAHGGEYGLVIEKKVINLTGRDRVVPTINGSGPGPALRWREGEEVLIRVTNRLDEPTSLHWHG
;
A
#
# COMPACT_ATOMS: atom_id res chain seq x y z
N MET A 1 -58.53 -44.91 16.54
CA MET A 1 -57.30 -44.72 15.75
C MET A 1 -57.38 -43.38 15.06
N GLU A 2 -56.54 -42.43 15.46
CA GLU A 2 -55.81 -41.51 14.56
C GLU A 2 -54.99 -40.55 15.45
N THR A 3 -53.68 -40.65 15.31
CA THR A 3 -52.67 -39.80 15.96
C THR A 3 -52.31 -38.66 15.02
N LYS A 4 -52.19 -37.42 15.52
CA LYS A 4 -51.54 -36.34 14.78
C LYS A 4 -50.45 -35.67 15.59
N THR A 5 -49.33 -35.54 14.89
CA THR A 5 -47.94 -35.40 15.32
C THR A 5 -47.60 -33.97 15.73
N VAL A 6 -46.90 -33.82 16.85
CA VAL A 6 -46.29 -32.56 17.31
C VAL A 6 -45.02 -32.30 16.51
N ARG A 7 -44.91 -31.14 15.85
CA ARG A 7 -43.65 -30.67 15.25
C ARG A 7 -43.01 -29.62 16.15
N ARG A 8 -41.90 -30.00 16.81
CA ARG A 8 -41.01 -29.07 17.50
C ARG A 8 -40.11 -28.39 16.47
N ILE A 9 -40.18 -27.06 16.39
CA ILE A 9 -39.22 -26.24 15.64
C ILE A 9 -37.99 -26.06 16.54
N GLY A 10 -36.89 -26.73 16.21
CA GLY A 10 -35.59 -26.48 16.82
C GLY A 10 -34.89 -25.34 16.09
N VAL A 11 -34.54 -24.27 16.81
CA VAL A 11 -33.66 -23.21 16.32
C VAL A 11 -32.23 -23.63 16.63
N PHE A 12 -31.41 -23.91 15.61
CA PHE A 12 -29.97 -24.05 15.75
C PHE A 12 -29.33 -22.68 15.59
N LEU A 13 -28.77 -22.14 16.68
CA LEU A 13 -27.92 -20.96 16.64
C LEU A 13 -26.50 -21.42 16.22
N ALA A 14 -26.11 -21.16 14.98
CA ALA A 14 -24.73 -21.34 14.55
C ALA A 14 -23.91 -20.12 14.99
N THR A 15 -23.09 -20.27 16.03
CA THR A 15 -22.08 -19.28 16.41
C THR A 15 -20.94 -19.33 15.38
N LEU A 16 -20.96 -18.42 14.41
CA LEU A 16 -19.84 -18.25 13.48
C LEU A 16 -18.72 -17.50 14.22
N SER A 17 -17.79 -18.23 14.82
CA SER A 17 -16.59 -17.63 15.40
C SER A 17 -15.63 -17.25 14.26
N ALA A 18 -15.64 -15.98 13.87
CA ALA A 18 -14.72 -15.41 12.90
C ALA A 18 -13.32 -15.21 13.54
N TRP A 19 -12.54 -16.28 13.65
CA TRP A 19 -11.13 -16.18 14.01
C TRP A 19 -10.34 -15.77 12.78
N GLY A 20 -10.02 -14.47 12.70
CA GLY A 20 -8.83 -13.98 11.98
C GLY A 20 -8.81 -14.15 10.47
N LEU A 21 -9.72 -13.50 9.75
CA LEU A 21 -9.32 -12.97 8.44
C LEU A 21 -8.43 -11.75 8.73
N THR A 22 -7.13 -11.99 8.90
CA THR A 22 -6.16 -10.91 8.81
C THR A 22 -6.20 -10.42 7.37
N SER A 23 -7.08 -9.46 7.09
CA SER A 23 -6.93 -8.63 5.90
C SER A 23 -5.55 -8.04 6.02
N LEU A 24 -4.60 -8.47 5.19
CA LEU A 24 -3.34 -7.75 5.03
C LEU A 24 -3.76 -6.31 4.73
N ALA A 25 -3.53 -5.41 5.67
CA ALA A 25 -3.90 -4.02 5.49
C ALA A 25 -3.07 -3.53 4.29
N HIS A 26 -3.73 -3.07 3.24
CA HIS A 26 -3.03 -2.65 2.02
C HIS A 26 -2.69 -1.17 2.17
N GLY A 27 -1.40 -0.84 2.29
CA GLY A 27 -0.87 0.51 2.55
C GLY A 27 -0.79 1.41 1.32
N GLY A 28 -1.29 0.92 0.17
CA GLY A 28 -1.43 1.67 -1.08
C GLY A 28 -0.38 1.34 -2.15
N GLU A 29 -0.61 1.87 -3.35
CA GLU A 29 0.33 1.82 -4.47
C GLU A 29 0.99 3.19 -4.68
N TYR A 30 2.31 3.21 -4.87
CA TYR A 30 3.09 4.42 -5.13
C TYR A 30 3.83 4.32 -6.46
N GLY A 31 3.73 5.38 -7.28
CA GLY A 31 4.52 5.55 -8.49
C GLY A 31 5.66 6.53 -8.26
N LEU A 32 6.90 6.06 -8.43
CA LEU A 32 8.11 6.88 -8.32
C LEU A 32 8.82 6.93 -9.68
N VAL A 33 9.08 8.15 -10.16
CA VAL A 33 9.82 8.42 -11.38
C VAL A 33 11.13 9.10 -11.02
N ILE A 34 12.24 8.46 -11.34
CA ILE A 34 13.58 9.03 -11.17
C ILE A 34 13.96 9.73 -12.47
N GLU A 35 14.18 11.04 -12.41
CA GLU A 35 14.53 11.85 -13.59
C GLU A 35 15.45 13.04 -13.24
N LYS A 36 16.22 13.53 -14.21
CA LYS A 36 17.01 14.77 -14.06
C LYS A 36 16.10 15.99 -14.22
N LYS A 37 16.13 16.91 -13.25
CA LYS A 37 15.46 18.22 -13.32
C LYS A 37 16.42 19.33 -12.92
N VAL A 38 16.15 20.53 -13.45
CA VAL A 38 16.74 21.76 -12.92
C VAL A 38 15.99 22.11 -11.65
N ILE A 39 16.70 22.21 -10.53
CA ILE A 39 16.16 22.74 -9.26
C ILE A 39 17.02 23.90 -8.77
N ASN A 40 16.41 24.79 -8.00
CA ASN A 40 17.08 25.91 -7.36
C ASN A 40 16.70 25.97 -5.88
N LEU A 41 17.57 25.44 -5.03
CA LEU A 41 17.39 25.43 -3.57
C LEU A 41 18.30 26.43 -2.85
N THR A 42 19.36 26.90 -3.52
CA THR A 42 20.43 27.71 -2.92
C THR A 42 20.63 29.06 -3.62
N GLY A 43 19.67 29.47 -4.47
CA GLY A 43 19.79 30.65 -5.34
C GLY A 43 20.57 30.38 -6.63
N ARG A 44 20.93 29.12 -6.91
CA ARG A 44 21.64 28.70 -8.13
C ARG A 44 20.99 27.47 -8.73
N ASP A 45 20.80 27.50 -10.04
CA ASP A 45 20.23 26.40 -10.80
C ASP A 45 21.21 25.23 -10.87
N ARG A 46 20.70 24.03 -10.60
CA ARG A 46 21.46 22.78 -10.72
C ARG A 46 20.60 21.71 -11.37
N VAL A 47 21.18 20.98 -12.32
CA VAL A 47 20.59 19.74 -12.83
C VAL A 47 20.92 18.64 -11.83
N VAL A 48 19.89 18.03 -11.25
CA VAL A 48 20.05 16.93 -10.29
C VAL A 48 19.03 15.82 -10.57
N PRO A 49 19.32 14.57 -10.17
CA PRO A 49 18.30 13.54 -10.06
C PRO A 49 17.22 13.95 -9.05
N THR A 50 15.97 13.68 -9.39
CA THR A 50 14.77 13.96 -8.58
C THR A 50 13.86 12.75 -8.57
N ILE A 51 12.98 12.66 -7.57
CA ILE A 51 11.89 11.69 -7.54
C ILE A 51 10.59 12.46 -7.74
N ASN A 52 9.84 12.10 -8.78
CA ASN A 52 8.62 12.78 -9.22
C ASN A 52 8.85 14.28 -9.50
N GLY A 53 10.03 14.62 -10.04
CA GLY A 53 10.38 15.97 -10.47
C GLY A 53 10.75 16.95 -9.36
N SER A 54 10.78 16.53 -8.09
CA SER A 54 11.10 17.41 -6.95
C SER A 54 12.32 16.95 -6.15
N GLY A 55 12.98 17.93 -5.52
CA GLY A 55 13.98 17.74 -4.49
C GLY A 55 13.62 18.63 -3.28
N PRO A 56 13.22 18.06 -2.13
CA PRO A 56 13.08 16.64 -1.82
C PRO A 56 11.95 15.94 -2.61
N GLY A 57 12.04 14.61 -2.73
CA GLY A 57 10.99 13.77 -3.31
C GLY A 57 9.73 13.66 -2.43
N PRO A 58 8.68 12.95 -2.87
CA PRO A 58 7.45 12.81 -2.12
C PRO A 58 7.67 12.05 -0.80
N ALA A 59 6.98 12.48 0.26
CA ALA A 59 6.90 11.71 1.50
C ALA A 59 5.94 10.53 1.29
N LEU A 60 6.43 9.32 1.51
CA LEU A 60 5.62 8.10 1.47
C LEU A 60 5.19 7.74 2.90
N ARG A 61 3.92 7.36 3.10
CA ARG A 61 3.35 7.10 4.42
C ARG A 61 2.42 5.89 4.39
N TRP A 62 2.70 4.93 5.25
CA TRP A 62 1.86 3.77 5.50
C TRP A 62 1.89 3.44 7.00
N ARG A 63 1.05 2.53 7.46
CA ARG A 63 1.04 2.04 8.85
C ARG A 63 1.88 0.77 8.99
N GLU A 64 2.37 0.53 10.20
CA GLU A 64 3.02 -0.75 10.50
C GLU A 64 2.08 -1.93 10.24
N GLY A 65 2.61 -2.98 9.63
CA GLY A 65 1.83 -4.16 9.20
C GLY A 65 1.11 -3.99 7.87
N GLU A 66 1.17 -2.82 7.23
CA GLU A 66 0.61 -2.64 5.88
C GLU A 66 1.57 -3.13 4.79
N GLU A 67 1.02 -3.81 3.78
CA GLU A 67 1.73 -4.15 2.54
C GLU A 67 1.56 -3.02 1.52
N VAL A 68 2.68 -2.54 0.96
CA VAL A 68 2.70 -1.46 -0.04
C VAL A 68 3.32 -1.94 -1.35
N LEU A 69 2.79 -1.46 -2.48
CA LEU A 69 3.40 -1.66 -3.79
C LEU A 69 4.06 -0.37 -4.27
N ILE A 70 5.36 -0.43 -4.56
CA ILE A 70 6.11 0.74 -5.05
C ILE A 70 6.63 0.42 -6.45
N ARG A 71 6.08 1.13 -7.45
CA ARG A 71 6.48 1.03 -8.86
C ARG A 71 7.51 2.11 -9.15
N VAL A 72 8.72 1.70 -9.51
CA VAL A 72 9.82 2.63 -9.81
C VAL A 72 10.09 2.64 -11.30
N THR A 73 10.14 3.83 -11.89
CA THR A 73 10.56 4.06 -13.28
C THR A 73 11.85 4.86 -13.28
N ASN A 74 12.93 4.29 -13.81
CA ASN A 74 14.17 5.02 -14.05
C ASN A 74 14.12 5.68 -15.43
N ARG A 75 14.19 7.02 -15.48
CA ARG A 75 14.32 7.82 -16.72
C ARG A 75 15.69 8.48 -16.86
N LEU A 76 16.66 8.06 -16.06
CA LEU A 76 18.05 8.47 -16.23
C LEU A 76 18.68 7.73 -17.42
N ASP A 77 19.79 8.28 -17.89
CA ASP A 77 20.70 7.70 -18.88
C ASP A 77 21.65 6.66 -18.27
N GLU A 78 21.50 6.35 -16.98
CA GLU A 78 22.35 5.43 -16.22
C GLU A 78 21.53 4.47 -15.33
N PRO A 79 22.05 3.26 -15.03
CA PRO A 79 21.44 2.38 -14.04
C PRO A 79 21.37 3.04 -12.66
N THR A 80 20.31 2.76 -11.89
CA THR A 80 20.15 3.29 -10.54
C THR A 80 19.52 2.24 -9.62
N SER A 81 19.66 2.44 -8.31
CA SER A 81 18.98 1.70 -7.26
C SER A 81 18.22 2.64 -6.34
N LEU A 82 17.28 2.09 -5.56
CA LEU A 82 16.60 2.79 -4.47
C LEU A 82 16.88 2.01 -3.18
N HIS A 83 17.14 2.72 -2.09
CA HIS A 83 17.35 2.13 -0.77
C HIS A 83 16.42 2.81 0.23
N TRP A 84 15.68 2.01 0.98
CA TRP A 84 14.91 2.48 2.13
C TRP A 84 15.86 2.55 3.33
N HIS A 85 16.20 3.76 3.74
CA HIS A 85 17.00 3.96 4.94
C HIS A 85 16.14 3.69 6.18
N GLY A 86 16.56 2.75 7.01
CA GLY A 86 15.87 2.29 8.21
C GLY A 86 16.77 1.41 9.06
#